data_AF-A0A972MTQ3-F1
#
_entry.id   AF-A0A972MTQ3-F1
#
_cell.length_a   1.000
_cell.length_b   1.000
_cell.length_c   1.000
_cell.angle_alpha   90.00
_cell.angle_beta   90.00
_cell.angle_gamma   90.00
#
_symmetry.space_group_name_H-M   'P 1'
#
loop_
_entity.id
_entity.type
_entity.pdbx_description
1 polymer ?
#
loop_
_entity_poly.entity_id
_entity_poly.type
_entity_poly.pdbx_seq_one_letter_code
_entity_poly.pdbx_strand_id
1 'polypeptide(L)'
;MLENSIWRQYHETLDIYPILSKFYESWDMELEDDEVTLHNQLKAKLTKKEFRLFAMDSAEISDEEMMKRFGYTLEELQKAKVKLYKKLKQDKVRLALRKSETEEPIEE
;
A
#
# COMPACT_ATOMS: atom_id res chain seq x y z
N MET A 1 -0.50 10.21 13.35
CA MET A 1 0.42 11.23 12.76
C MET A 1 0.91 10.74 11.40
N LEU A 2 0.25 11.14 10.32
CA LEU A 2 0.69 10.91 8.93
C LEU A 2 0.52 12.15 8.06
N GLU A 3 0.34 13.34 8.66
CA GLU A 3 -0.09 14.58 7.99
C GLU A 3 0.82 15.00 6.82
N ASN A 4 2.11 14.66 6.85
CA ASN A 4 3.07 14.93 5.77
C ASN A 4 3.43 13.69 4.92
N SER A 5 2.69 12.59 5.07
CA SER A 5 2.94 11.35 4.32
C SER A 5 2.51 11.47 2.86
N ILE A 6 3.05 10.60 2.01
CA ILE A 6 2.58 10.48 0.62
C ILE A 6 1.10 10.06 0.59
N TRP A 7 0.62 9.31 1.58
CA TRP A 7 -0.77 8.90 1.67
C TRP A 7 -1.71 10.10 1.87
N ARG A 8 -1.42 10.95 2.85
CA ARG A 8 -2.23 12.15 3.15
C ARG A 8 -2.16 13.24 2.06
N GLN A 9 -1.26 13.12 1.08
CA GLN A 9 -1.26 13.98 -0.11
C GLN A 9 -2.42 13.66 -1.06
N TYR A 10 -2.99 12.46 -0.99
CA TYR A 10 -4.05 12.00 -1.90
C TYR A 10 -5.33 11.58 -1.16
N HIS A 11 -5.24 11.29 0.14
CA HIS A 11 -6.37 10.94 0.99
C HIS A 11 -6.43 11.87 2.20
N GLU A 12 -7.41 12.78 2.25
CA GLU A 12 -7.60 13.66 3.41
C GLU A 12 -8.07 12.88 4.63
N THR A 13 -9.11 12.07 4.47
CA THR A 13 -9.81 11.39 5.58
C THR A 13 -9.71 9.87 5.53
N LEU A 14 -9.33 9.29 4.39
CA LEU A 14 -9.30 7.85 4.21
C LEU A 14 -7.97 7.26 4.69
N ASP A 15 -8.04 6.31 5.61
CA ASP A 15 -6.87 5.61 6.13
C ASP A 15 -6.42 4.48 5.19
N ILE A 16 -5.18 4.00 5.40
CA ILE A 16 -4.59 2.93 4.59
C ILE A 16 -5.31 1.59 4.80
N TYR A 17 -5.71 1.32 6.05
CA TYR A 17 -6.34 0.06 6.46
C TYR A 17 -7.54 -0.35 5.60
N PRO A 18 -8.61 0.47 5.43
CA PRO A 18 -9.79 0.05 4.67
C PRO A 18 -9.47 -0.27 3.21
N ILE A 19 -8.52 0.44 2.59
CA ILE A 19 -8.07 0.15 1.22
C ILE A 19 -7.36 -1.21 1.15
N LEU A 20 -6.41 -1.45 2.05
CA LEU A 20 -5.69 -2.71 2.09
C LEU A 20 -6.61 -3.88 2.48
N SER A 21 -7.51 -3.68 3.43
CA SER A 21 -8.47 -4.69 3.88
C SER A 21 -9.34 -5.13 2.72
N LYS A 22 -9.91 -4.19 1.97
CA LYS A 22 -10.66 -4.48 0.75
C LYS A 22 -9.81 -5.18 -0.31
N PHE A 23 -8.55 -4.77 -0.47
CA PHE A 23 -7.65 -5.45 -1.41
C PHE A 23 -7.37 -6.89 -0.97
N TYR A 24 -7.13 -7.12 0.32
CA TYR A 24 -6.71 -8.40 0.86
C TYR A 24 -7.86 -9.33 1.30
N GLU A 25 -9.11 -8.89 1.23
CA GLU A 25 -10.32 -9.60 1.67
C GLU A 25 -10.38 -11.04 1.13
N SER A 26 -9.94 -11.26 -0.12
CA SER A 26 -9.95 -12.59 -0.74
C SER A 26 -8.88 -13.57 -0.21
N TRP A 27 -7.96 -13.14 0.64
CA TRP A 27 -6.87 -13.96 1.17
C TRP A 27 -7.01 -14.33 2.65
N ASP A 28 -8.17 -14.07 3.26
CA ASP A 28 -8.49 -14.46 4.64
C ASP A 28 -7.35 -14.14 5.62
N MET A 29 -6.88 -12.90 5.55
CA MET A 29 -5.78 -12.41 6.39
C MET A 29 -6.24 -11.22 7.23
N GLU A 30 -5.85 -11.22 8.49
CA GLU A 30 -5.99 -10.06 9.35
C GLU A 30 -4.81 -9.11 9.11
N LEU A 31 -5.11 -7.86 8.81
CA LEU A 31 -4.12 -6.80 8.65
C LEU A 31 -3.84 -6.13 9.99
N GLU A 32 -2.63 -5.63 10.14
CA GLU A 32 -2.25 -4.72 11.23
C GLU A 32 -3.24 -3.55 11.31
N ASP A 33 -3.74 -3.24 12.51
CA ASP A 33 -4.73 -2.19 12.75
C ASP A 33 -4.10 -0.81 13.04
N ASP A 34 -2.80 -0.75 13.34
CA ASP A 34 -2.08 0.52 13.45
C ASP A 34 -1.72 1.12 12.07
N GLU A 35 -2.33 2.26 11.75
CA GLU A 35 -2.14 2.97 10.48
C GLU A 35 -0.66 3.35 10.23
N VAL A 36 0.06 3.74 11.29
CA VAL A 36 1.47 4.15 11.20
C VAL A 36 2.36 2.94 10.85
N THR A 37 2.09 1.81 11.47
CA THR A 37 2.78 0.55 11.23
C THR A 37 2.52 0.05 9.81
N LEU A 38 1.26 0.02 9.36
CA LEU A 38 0.91 -0.31 7.97
C LEU A 38 1.63 0.61 6.96
N HIS A 39 1.60 1.91 7.21
CA HIS A 39 2.29 2.89 6.37
C HIS A 39 3.80 2.62 6.29
N ASN A 40 4.43 2.33 7.42
CA ASN A 40 5.86 2.06 7.49
C ASN A 40 6.23 0.72 6.82
N GLN A 41 5.42 -0.32 7.01
CA GLN A 41 5.58 -1.61 6.33
C GLN A 41 5.45 -1.45 4.81
N LEU A 42 4.43 -0.73 4.33
CA LEU A 42 4.30 -0.42 2.91
C LEU A 42 5.51 0.35 2.38
N LYS A 43 5.99 1.38 3.09
CA LYS A 43 7.20 2.12 2.70
C LYS A 43 8.47 1.28 2.73
N ALA A 44 8.56 0.28 3.58
CA ALA A 44 9.71 -0.62 3.65
C ALA A 44 9.71 -1.62 2.48
N LYS A 45 8.53 -2.05 2.03
CA LYS A 45 8.39 -3.05 0.95
C LYS A 45 8.23 -2.45 -0.45
N LEU A 46 7.70 -1.24 -0.53
CA LEU A 46 7.47 -0.48 -1.76
C LEU A 46 8.48 0.65 -1.88
N THR A 47 8.93 0.91 -3.11
CA THR A 47 9.70 2.11 -3.42
C THR A 47 8.80 3.35 -3.27
N LYS A 48 9.40 4.53 -3.09
CA LYS A 48 8.67 5.81 -3.03
C LYS A 48 7.72 6.03 -4.22
N LYS A 49 8.12 5.58 -5.42
CA LYS A 49 7.29 5.67 -6.64
C LYS A 49 6.12 4.70 -6.59
N GLU A 50 6.35 3.45 -6.20
CA GLU A 50 5.31 2.42 -6.05
C GLU A 50 4.28 2.82 -4.98
N PHE A 51 4.74 3.30 -3.82
CA PHE A 51 3.84 3.74 -2.75
C PHE A 51 3.00 4.96 -3.19
N ARG A 52 3.59 5.90 -3.93
CA ARG A 52 2.85 7.03 -4.49
C ARG A 52 1.84 6.58 -5.54
N LEU A 53 2.22 5.66 -6.43
CA LEU A 53 1.32 5.11 -7.44
C LEU A 53 0.13 4.44 -6.76
N PHE A 54 0.38 3.65 -5.73
CA PHE A 54 -0.65 3.01 -4.93
C PHE A 54 -1.60 4.04 -4.28
N ALA A 55 -1.05 5.10 -3.68
CA ALA A 55 -1.86 6.16 -3.08
C ALA A 55 -2.71 6.93 -4.11
N MET A 56 -2.15 7.24 -5.29
CA MET A 56 -2.90 7.91 -6.37
C MET A 56 -3.99 7.00 -6.96
N ASP A 57 -3.68 5.72 -7.18
CA ASP A 57 -4.64 4.76 -7.75
C ASP A 57 -5.79 4.47 -6.77
N SER A 58 -5.49 4.36 -5.48
CA SER A 58 -6.51 4.16 -4.43
C SER A 58 -7.40 5.39 -4.23
N ALA A 59 -6.90 6.58 -4.55
CA ALA A 59 -7.68 7.82 -4.56
C ALA A 59 -8.43 8.05 -5.88
N GLU A 60 -8.48 7.04 -6.76
CA GLU A 60 -9.16 7.09 -8.06
C GLU A 60 -8.70 8.26 -8.95
N ILE A 61 -7.45 8.69 -8.79
CA ILE A 61 -6.85 9.72 -9.65
C ILE A 61 -6.83 9.21 -11.10
N SER A 62 -7.12 10.08 -12.06
CA SER A 62 -7.15 9.71 -13.47
C SER A 62 -5.78 9.25 -13.98
N ASP A 63 -5.80 8.31 -14.93
CA ASP A 63 -4.59 7.83 -15.60
C ASP A 63 -3.81 8.97 -16.27
N GLU A 64 -4.50 9.99 -16.78
CA GLU A 64 -3.88 11.19 -17.36
C GLU A 64 -3.03 11.96 -16.34
N GLU A 65 -3.55 12.18 -15.13
CA GLU A 65 -2.85 12.90 -14.08
C GLU A 65 -1.68 12.07 -13.52
N MET A 66 -1.87 10.75 -13.38
CA MET A 66 -0.79 9.82 -13.03
C MET A 66 0.32 9.82 -14.08
N MET A 67 -0.03 9.73 -15.37
CA MET A 67 0.95 9.80 -16.48
C MET A 67 1.76 11.09 -16.42
N LYS A 68 1.09 12.25 -16.27
CA LYS A 68 1.78 13.55 -16.13
C LYS A 68 2.69 13.60 -14.91
N ARG A 69 2.23 13.10 -13.77
CA ARG A 69 2.98 13.13 -12.50
C ARG A 69 4.24 12.29 -12.54
N PHE A 70 4.19 11.14 -13.20
CA PHE A 70 5.32 10.21 -13.30
C PHE A 70 6.14 10.37 -14.59
N GLY A 71 5.66 11.15 -15.55
CA GLY A 71 6.24 11.25 -16.89
C GLY A 71 6.14 9.93 -17.66
N TYR A 72 5.07 9.17 -17.43
CA TYR A 72 4.84 7.87 -18.06
C TYR A 72 3.93 7.99 -19.27
N THR A 73 4.17 7.12 -20.25
CA THR A 73 3.16 6.75 -21.25
C THR A 73 2.08 5.86 -20.64
N LEU A 74 0.95 5.68 -21.33
CA LEU A 74 -0.14 4.82 -20.87
C LEU A 74 0.34 3.38 -20.65
N GLU A 75 1.17 2.87 -21.55
CA GLU A 75 1.75 1.52 -21.44
C GLU A 75 2.67 1.38 -20.22
N GLU A 76 3.50 2.40 -19.95
CA GLU A 76 4.39 2.41 -18.79
C GLU A 76 3.60 2.49 -17.48
N LEU A 77 2.55 3.31 -17.44
CA LEU A 77 1.65 3.41 -16.29
C LEU A 77 0.99 2.06 -16.01
N GLN A 78 0.41 1.42 -17.03
CA GLN A 78 -0.20 0.10 -16.88
C GLN A 78 0.82 -0.95 -16.42
N LYS A 79 2.02 -0.98 -17.00
CA LYS A 79 3.11 -1.88 -16.56
C LYS A 79 3.49 -1.61 -15.11
N ALA A 80 3.57 -0.35 -14.68
CA ALA A 80 3.88 0.02 -13.31
C ALA A 80 2.79 -0.44 -12.33
N LYS A 81 1.51 -0.23 -12.67
CA LYS A 81 0.36 -0.72 -11.87
C LYS A 81 0.40 -2.24 -11.75
N VAL A 82 0.53 -2.96 -12.86
CA VAL A 82 0.61 -4.43 -12.87
C VAL A 82 1.76 -4.92 -11.98
N LYS A 83 2.93 -4.30 -12.08
CA LYS A 83 4.09 -4.65 -11.25
C LYS A 83 3.84 -4.39 -9.77
N LEU A 84 3.24 -3.24 -9.44
CA LEU A 84 2.86 -2.87 -8.07
C LEU A 84 1.90 -3.89 -7.46
N TYR A 85 0.78 -4.18 -8.12
CA TYR A 85 -0.22 -5.12 -7.60
C TYR A 85 0.31 -6.55 -7.54
N LYS A 86 1.11 -6.97 -8.52
CA LYS A 86 1.79 -8.26 -8.46
C LYS A 86 2.73 -8.34 -7.26
N LYS A 87 3.37 -7.23 -6.88
CA LYS A 87 4.27 -7.15 -5.72
C LYS A 87 3.50 -7.18 -4.39
N LEU A 88 2.38 -6.47 -4.29
CA LEU A 88 1.49 -6.52 -3.12
C LEU A 88 0.98 -7.95 -2.86
N LYS A 89 0.67 -8.69 -3.92
CA LYS A 89 0.27 -10.12 -3.83
C LYS A 89 1.40 -11.06 -3.42
N GLN A 90 2.67 -10.64 -3.39
CA GLN A 90 3.77 -11.52 -2.98
C GLN A 90 3.73 -11.77 -1.48
N ASP A 91 3.97 -13.02 -1.08
CA ASP A 91 3.97 -13.43 0.33
C ASP A 91 4.84 -12.54 1.22
N LYS A 92 6.02 -12.13 0.74
CA LYS A 92 6.93 -11.26 1.51
C LYS A 92 6.35 -9.89 1.88
N VAL A 93 5.36 -9.40 1.13
CA VAL A 93 4.66 -8.13 1.39
C VAL A 93 3.41 -8.44 2.20
N ARG A 94 2.64 -9.44 1.77
CA ARG A 94 1.45 -9.90 2.47
C ARG A 94 1.70 -10.27 3.93
N LEU A 95 2.70 -11.12 4.18
CA LEU A 95 3.11 -11.53 5.53
C LEU A 95 3.64 -10.37 6.37
N ALA A 96 4.24 -9.36 5.73
CA ALA A 96 4.73 -8.19 6.44
C ALA A 96 3.61 -7.22 6.84
N LEU A 97 2.43 -7.31 6.21
CA LEU A 97 1.24 -6.50 6.54
C LEU A 97 0.24 -7.26 7.41
N ARG A 98 0.40 -8.59 7.48
CA ARG A 98 -0.43 -9.45 8.33
C ARG A 98 -0.19 -9.04 9.78
N LYS A 99 -1.28 -8.88 10.52
CA LYS A 99 -1.23 -8.78 11.98
C LYS A 99 -0.50 -10.02 12.47
N SER A 100 0.69 -9.79 13.01
CA SER A 100 1.44 -10.87 13.65
C SER A 100 0.71 -11.12 14.96
N GLU A 101 0.06 -12.27 15.12
CA GLU A 101 -0.18 -12.78 16.47
C GLU A 101 1.20 -12.82 17.11
N THR A 102 1.42 -11.90 18.06
CA THR A 102 2.63 -11.85 18.86
C THR A 102 2.89 -13.27 19.34
N GLU A 103 3.97 -13.90 18.88
CA GLU A 103 4.50 -15.07 19.57
C GLU A 103 4.74 -14.61 21.00
N GLU A 104 3.92 -15.12 21.93
CA GLU A 104 4.19 -15.02 23.35
C GLU A 104 5.64 -15.51 23.54
N PRO A 105 6.55 -14.71 24.11
CA PRO A 105 7.85 -15.24 24.47
C PRO A 105 7.61 -16.36 25.47
N ILE A 106 7.93 -17.59 25.07
CA ILE A 106 7.99 -18.72 25.98
C ILE A 106 9.13 -18.37 26.95
N GLU A 107 8.77 -17.90 28.15
CA GLU A 107 9.74 -17.74 29.24
C GLU A 107 10.25 -19.13 29.62
N GLU A 108 11.52 -19.40 29.33
CA GLU A 108 12.31 -20.50 29.93
C GLU A 108 13.10 -20.01 31.14
#